data_AF-A0A0S2LPE6-F1
#
_entry.id   AF-A0A0S2LPE6-F1
#
_cell.length_a   1.000
_cell.length_b   1.000
_cell.length_c   1.000
_cell.angle_alpha   90.00
_cell.angle_beta   90.00
_cell.angle_gamma   90.00
#
_symmetry.space_group_name_H-M   'P 1'
#
loop_
_entity.id
_entity.type
_entity.pdbx_description
1 polymer ?
#
loop_
_entity_poly.entity_id
_entity_poly.type
_entity_poly.pdbx_seq_one_letter_code
_entity_poly.pdbx_strand_id
1 'polypeptide(L)'
;MARYIGPKLRIIRRIGKLRGLTRKKPFRRVFRGKVIPPGQHGLVKLFKTRPYDSCDSDFLIRLKVKQRLRFNYGLTERQLVNYVRKAKKNKEATGQVLLQLLEMRLDNIVFRLNMAPTIVAARQLISHGHIRVNSKKVNIPSYMCKPKDVISVAMKEKSLRLVNKNLSEYYKRMRFYKKRLEKTIAFVLFKLNLVPNMGSALQLINQGALKVNNKRVRTPNYICNSKDVLSITTAQGLRRIKLADFFTKKGTK
;
A
#
# COMPACT_ATOMS: atom_id res chain seq x y z
N MET A 1 11.32 -26.41 1.09
CA MET A 1 10.41 -25.51 1.83
C MET A 1 9.04 -25.47 1.16
N ALA A 2 8.00 -25.99 1.81
CA ALA A 2 6.63 -25.91 1.30
C ALA A 2 6.15 -24.44 1.27
N ARG A 3 5.76 -23.94 0.08
CA ARG A 3 5.19 -22.61 -0.12
C ARG A 3 4.09 -22.67 -1.18
N TYR A 4 3.18 -21.70 -1.18
CA TYR A 4 2.16 -21.63 -2.22
C TYR A 4 2.78 -21.18 -3.57
N ILE A 5 2.78 -22.08 -4.56
CA ILE A 5 3.28 -21.85 -5.93
C ILE A 5 2.12 -21.66 -6.93
N GLY A 6 0.89 -21.96 -6.53
CA GLY A 6 -0.28 -21.92 -7.39
C GLY A 6 -0.71 -20.53 -7.90
N PRO A 7 -1.87 -20.44 -8.56
CA PRO A 7 -2.35 -19.21 -9.19
C PRO A 7 -2.63 -18.11 -8.16
N LYS A 8 -1.83 -17.03 -8.19
CA LYS A 8 -1.92 -15.91 -7.23
C LYS A 8 -3.12 -14.99 -7.46
N LEU A 9 -3.51 -14.76 -8.73
CA LEU A 9 -4.69 -13.94 -9.06
C LEU A 9 -5.99 -14.58 -8.55
N ARG A 10 -6.06 -15.93 -8.49
CA ARG A 10 -7.19 -16.66 -7.90
C ARG A 10 -7.39 -16.29 -6.42
N ILE A 11 -6.30 -16.18 -5.66
CA ILE A 11 -6.33 -15.78 -4.24
C ILE A 11 -6.78 -14.33 -4.10
N ILE A 12 -6.21 -13.41 -4.87
CA ILE A 12 -6.55 -11.99 -4.80
C ILE A 12 -8.03 -11.74 -5.14
N ARG A 13 -8.58 -12.48 -6.13
CA ARG A 13 -10.00 -12.40 -6.47
C ARG A 13 -10.91 -12.89 -5.33
N ARG A 14 -10.44 -13.78 -4.46
CA ARG A 14 -11.21 -14.32 -3.34
C ARG A 14 -11.11 -13.47 -2.07
N ILE A 15 -9.89 -13.04 -1.72
CA ILE A 15 -9.59 -12.43 -0.41
C ILE A 15 -9.40 -10.91 -0.52
N GLY A 16 -9.11 -10.40 -1.72
CA GLY A 16 -8.83 -8.99 -1.99
C GLY A 16 -7.36 -8.72 -2.30
N LYS A 17 -7.02 -7.43 -2.39
CA LYS A 17 -5.69 -6.97 -2.82
C LYS A 17 -4.62 -7.26 -1.75
N LEU A 18 -3.61 -8.02 -2.14
CA LEU A 18 -2.46 -8.40 -1.29
C LEU A 18 -1.16 -7.92 -1.92
N ARG A 19 -0.56 -6.87 -1.35
CA ARG A 19 0.67 -6.25 -1.91
C ARG A 19 1.87 -7.19 -1.83
N GLY A 20 1.99 -7.96 -0.74
CA GLY A 20 3.11 -8.88 -0.54
C GLY A 20 3.09 -10.10 -1.48
N LEU A 21 1.91 -10.54 -1.93
CA LEU A 21 1.75 -11.73 -2.77
C LEU A 21 2.04 -11.48 -4.26
N THR A 22 1.38 -10.47 -4.85
CA THR A 22 1.59 -10.08 -6.24
C THR A 22 1.18 -8.63 -6.52
N ARG A 23 1.86 -7.99 -7.47
CA ARG A 23 1.50 -6.66 -7.99
C ARG A 23 0.46 -6.70 -9.10
N LYS A 24 0.25 -7.87 -9.72
CA LYS A 24 -0.69 -8.03 -10.84
C LYS A 24 -2.13 -7.78 -10.37
N LYS A 25 -2.92 -7.08 -11.18
CA LYS A 25 -4.35 -6.87 -10.94
C LYS A 25 -5.17 -7.77 -11.87
N PRO A 26 -6.36 -8.25 -11.43
CA PRO A 26 -7.20 -9.13 -12.22
C PRO A 26 -8.06 -8.36 -13.23
N PHE A 27 -7.44 -7.61 -14.16
CA PHE A 27 -8.15 -6.71 -15.09
C PHE A 27 -9.26 -7.39 -15.91
N ARG A 28 -9.00 -8.62 -16.40
CA ARG A 28 -9.96 -9.40 -17.22
C ARG A 28 -11.11 -10.05 -16.42
N ARG A 29 -11.14 -9.91 -15.09
CA ARG A 29 -12.12 -10.57 -14.21
C ARG A 29 -12.80 -9.52 -13.32
N VAL A 30 -13.24 -8.44 -13.95
CA VAL A 30 -13.94 -7.32 -13.33
C VAL A 30 -15.28 -7.14 -14.06
N PHE A 31 -16.36 -6.98 -13.30
CA PHE A 31 -17.68 -6.64 -13.81
C PHE A 31 -18.21 -5.42 -13.06
N ARG A 32 -18.63 -4.37 -13.78
CA ARG A 32 -19.08 -3.08 -13.19
C ARG A 32 -18.11 -2.53 -12.13
N GLY A 33 -16.80 -2.59 -12.39
CA GLY A 33 -15.75 -2.14 -11.46
C GLY A 33 -15.47 -3.05 -10.26
N LYS A 34 -16.25 -4.12 -10.05
CA LYS A 34 -16.05 -5.10 -8.95
C LYS A 34 -15.32 -6.35 -9.45
N VAL A 35 -14.38 -6.86 -8.65
CA VAL A 35 -13.59 -8.06 -8.99
C VAL A 35 -14.44 -9.30 -8.78
N ILE A 36 -14.56 -10.15 -9.81
CA ILE A 36 -15.34 -11.39 -9.76
C ILE A 36 -14.61 -12.46 -8.94
N PRO A 37 -15.19 -13.02 -7.87
CA PRO A 37 -14.64 -14.16 -7.15
C PRO A 37 -14.34 -15.35 -8.07
N PRO A 38 -13.38 -16.22 -7.72
CA PRO A 38 -13.10 -17.42 -8.51
C PRO A 38 -14.19 -18.49 -8.35
N GLY A 39 -14.44 -19.26 -9.42
CA GLY A 39 -15.43 -20.34 -9.47
C GLY A 39 -16.63 -20.01 -10.38
N GLN A 40 -17.42 -21.02 -10.73
CA GLN A 40 -18.61 -20.91 -11.60
C GLN A 40 -19.65 -19.94 -11.02
N HIS A 41 -19.94 -20.05 -9.72
CA HIS A 41 -20.85 -19.15 -9.01
C HIS A 41 -20.23 -17.77 -8.65
N GLY A 42 -19.09 -17.40 -9.26
CA GLY A 42 -18.41 -16.13 -8.96
C GLY A 42 -19.27 -14.90 -9.27
N LEU A 43 -20.03 -14.93 -10.38
CA LEU A 43 -20.95 -13.86 -10.75
C LEU A 43 -22.16 -13.81 -9.81
N VAL A 44 -22.77 -14.96 -9.49
CA VAL A 44 -23.88 -15.02 -8.53
C VAL A 44 -23.48 -14.44 -7.17
N LYS A 45 -22.27 -14.74 -6.69
CA LYS A 45 -21.71 -14.19 -5.44
C LYS A 45 -21.45 -12.68 -5.48
N LEU A 46 -21.25 -12.08 -6.66
CA LEU A 46 -21.12 -10.63 -6.81
C LEU A 46 -22.45 -9.89 -6.71
N PHE A 47 -23.52 -10.51 -7.19
CA PHE A 47 -24.86 -9.94 -7.22
C PHE A 47 -25.70 -10.27 -6.00
N LYS A 48 -25.26 -11.18 -5.13
CA LYS A 48 -25.82 -11.33 -3.79
C LYS A 48 -25.58 -10.04 -2.98
N THR A 49 -26.60 -9.18 -2.97
CA THR A 49 -26.66 -7.88 -2.28
C THR A 49 -27.30 -7.96 -0.91
N ARG A 50 -27.93 -9.09 -0.52
CA ARG A 50 -28.64 -9.18 0.76
C ARG A 50 -27.68 -9.41 1.92
N PRO A 51 -27.68 -8.53 2.95
CA PRO A 51 -26.82 -8.65 4.12
C PRO A 51 -27.02 -9.96 4.90
N TYR A 52 -28.20 -10.60 4.83
CA TYR A 52 -28.52 -11.87 5.51
C TYR A 52 -27.93 -13.12 4.83
N ASP A 53 -27.86 -13.15 3.49
CA ASP A 53 -27.17 -14.22 2.72
C ASP A 53 -25.65 -14.01 2.65
N SER A 54 -25.23 -12.77 2.89
CA SER A 54 -23.84 -12.35 3.07
C SER A 54 -23.52 -12.05 4.53
N CYS A 55 -24.28 -12.62 5.48
CA CYS A 55 -23.88 -12.68 6.87
C CYS A 55 -22.66 -13.58 6.89
N ASP A 56 -21.50 -13.03 6.54
CA ASP A 56 -20.24 -13.68 6.77
C ASP A 56 -20.26 -14.00 8.26
N SER A 57 -20.43 -15.28 8.60
CA SER A 57 -20.38 -15.69 9.99
C SER A 57 -19.10 -15.15 10.61
N ASP A 58 -19.14 -14.85 11.91
CA ASP A 58 -17.96 -14.42 12.65
C ASP A 58 -16.73 -15.28 12.33
N PHE A 59 -16.94 -16.59 12.18
CA PHE A 59 -15.94 -17.52 11.71
C PHE A 59 -15.39 -17.19 10.32
N LEU A 60 -16.24 -16.94 9.33
CA LEU A 60 -15.82 -16.61 7.98
C LEU A 60 -15.05 -15.29 7.92
N ILE A 61 -15.46 -14.27 8.68
CA ILE A 61 -14.72 -13.01 8.79
C ILE A 61 -13.32 -13.26 9.35
N ARG A 62 -13.23 -13.96 10.50
CA ARG A 62 -11.96 -14.31 11.15
C ARG A 62 -11.08 -15.17 10.23
N LEU A 63 -11.67 -16.12 9.50
CA LEU A 63 -10.97 -16.96 8.53
C LEU A 63 -10.42 -16.13 7.37
N LYS A 64 -11.21 -15.21 6.80
CA LYS A 64 -10.75 -14.31 5.73
C LYS A 64 -9.59 -13.45 6.20
N VAL A 65 -9.66 -12.87 7.40
CA VAL A 65 -8.58 -12.06 7.98
C VAL A 65 -7.32 -12.90 8.19
N LYS A 66 -7.45 -14.10 8.76
CA LYS A 66 -6.32 -15.05 8.91
C LYS A 66 -5.67 -15.38 7.56
N GLN A 67 -6.47 -15.73 6.56
CA GLN A 67 -5.96 -16.07 5.22
C GLN A 67 -5.33 -14.87 4.53
N ARG A 68 -5.90 -13.66 4.70
CA ARG A 68 -5.33 -12.41 4.19
C ARG A 68 -3.94 -12.19 4.75
N LEU A 69 -3.76 -12.35 6.05
CA LEU A 69 -2.47 -12.21 6.73
C LEU A 69 -1.48 -13.28 6.23
N ARG A 70 -1.89 -14.56 6.21
CA ARG A 70 -1.06 -15.68 5.74
C ARG A 70 -0.50 -15.45 4.33
N PHE A 71 -1.38 -15.13 3.39
CA PHE A 71 -0.99 -14.95 1.99
C PHE A 71 -0.26 -13.63 1.74
N ASN A 72 -0.54 -12.58 2.53
CA ASN A 72 0.21 -11.33 2.41
C ASN A 72 1.68 -11.56 2.73
N TYR A 73 2.00 -12.22 3.85
CA TYR A 73 3.36 -12.51 4.29
C TYR A 73 3.97 -13.79 3.69
N GLY A 74 3.21 -14.56 2.91
CA GLY A 74 3.70 -15.78 2.25
C GLY A 74 4.06 -16.92 3.21
N LEU A 75 3.34 -17.03 4.34
CA LEU A 75 3.58 -18.03 5.39
C LEU A 75 2.81 -19.32 5.13
N THR A 76 3.27 -20.43 5.71
CA THR A 76 2.44 -21.63 5.87
C THR A 76 1.50 -21.49 7.06
N GLU A 77 0.43 -22.29 7.11
CA GLU A 77 -0.51 -22.28 8.24
C GLU A 77 0.20 -22.61 9.56
N ARG A 78 1.07 -23.63 9.54
CA ARG A 78 1.88 -24.05 10.70
C ARG A 78 2.79 -22.92 11.20
N GLN A 79 3.45 -22.20 10.28
CA GLN A 79 4.28 -21.06 10.64
C GLN A 79 3.46 -19.94 11.27
N LEU A 80 2.29 -19.62 10.72
CA LEU A 80 1.41 -18.60 11.28
C LEU A 80 0.95 -18.97 12.70
N VAL A 81 0.52 -20.21 12.92
CA VAL A 81 0.13 -20.68 14.26
C VAL A 81 1.30 -20.57 15.25
N ASN A 82 2.52 -20.92 14.82
CA ASN A 82 3.70 -20.78 15.67
C ASN A 82 3.99 -19.31 16.02
N TYR A 83 3.79 -18.37 15.10
CA TYR A 83 3.91 -16.93 15.41
C TYR A 83 2.85 -16.43 16.38
N VAL A 84 1.61 -16.88 16.23
CA VAL A 84 0.54 -16.55 17.18
C VAL A 84 0.86 -17.09 18.57
N ARG A 85 1.33 -18.34 18.67
CA ARG A 85 1.76 -18.94 19.95
C ARG A 85 2.93 -18.16 20.57
N LYS A 86 3.90 -17.71 19.77
CA LYS A 86 5.00 -16.86 20.25
C LYS A 86 4.49 -15.50 20.74
N ALA A 87 3.60 -14.86 19.98
CA ALA A 87 3.04 -13.56 20.36
C ALA A 87 2.21 -13.62 21.64
N LYS A 88 1.45 -14.71 21.86
CA LYS A 88 0.66 -14.93 23.08
C LYS A 88 1.48 -15.08 24.35
N LYS A 89 2.77 -15.42 24.25
CA LYS A 89 3.66 -15.53 25.42
C LYS A 89 4.14 -14.17 25.94
N ASN A 90 4.04 -13.11 25.13
CA ASN A 90 4.43 -11.77 25.53
C ASN A 90 3.30 -11.10 26.31
N LYS A 91 3.66 -10.22 27.25
CA LYS A 91 2.72 -9.45 28.09
C LYS A 91 1.96 -8.36 27.32
N GLU A 92 2.51 -7.91 26.19
CA GLU A 92 1.92 -6.87 25.34
C GLU A 92 0.71 -7.39 24.54
N ALA A 93 -0.03 -6.47 23.92
CA ALA A 93 -1.17 -6.79 23.07
C ALA A 93 -0.77 -7.78 21.95
N THR A 94 -1.36 -8.99 21.97
CA THR A 94 -0.96 -10.11 21.10
C THR A 94 -1.00 -9.76 19.61
N GLY A 95 -1.97 -8.95 19.19
CA GLY A 95 -2.10 -8.51 17.79
C GLY A 95 -0.93 -7.66 17.32
N GLN A 96 -0.46 -6.73 18.18
CA GLN A 96 0.66 -5.85 17.88
C GLN A 96 1.97 -6.65 17.81
N VAL A 97 2.21 -7.50 18.80
CA VAL A 97 3.39 -8.38 18.84
C VAL A 97 3.42 -9.32 17.64
N LEU A 98 2.29 -9.92 17.26
CA LEU A 98 2.19 -10.78 16.09
C LEU A 98 2.63 -10.03 14.83
N LEU A 99 2.11 -8.82 14.62
CA LEU A 99 2.48 -8.01 13.46
C LEU A 99 3.95 -7.61 13.49
N GLN A 100 4.48 -7.24 14.66
CA GLN A 100 5.90 -6.93 14.82
C GLN A 100 6.78 -8.13 14.45
N LEU A 101 6.48 -9.33 14.95
CA LEU A 101 7.21 -10.55 14.60
C LEU A 101 7.17 -10.85 13.10
N LEU A 102 6.08 -10.52 12.41
CA LEU A 102 5.97 -10.70 10.96
C LEU A 102 6.71 -9.61 10.17
N GLU A 103 6.75 -8.38 10.67
CA GLU A 103 7.52 -7.27 10.09
C GLU A 103 9.03 -7.43 10.29
N MET A 104 9.49 -8.09 11.36
CA MET A 104 10.91 -8.34 11.64
C MET A 104 11.55 -9.43 10.76
N ARG A 105 10.77 -10.14 9.95
CA ARG A 105 11.31 -11.18 9.07
C ARG A 105 12.11 -10.57 7.93
N LEU A 106 13.26 -11.16 7.60
CA LEU A 106 14.16 -10.69 6.54
C LEU A 106 13.46 -10.57 5.18
N ASP A 107 12.63 -11.54 4.80
CA ASP A 107 11.88 -11.47 3.53
C ASP A 107 10.90 -10.31 3.45
N ASN A 108 10.30 -9.95 4.57
CA ASN A 108 9.41 -8.82 4.64
C ASN A 108 10.18 -7.50 4.69
N ILE A 109 11.29 -7.41 5.43
CA ILE A 109 12.13 -6.20 5.46
C ILE A 109 12.68 -5.89 4.06
N VAL A 110 13.23 -6.87 3.34
CA VAL A 110 13.71 -6.70 1.96
C VAL A 110 12.60 -6.21 1.02
N PHE A 111 11.36 -6.66 1.24
CA PHE A 111 10.18 -6.16 0.53
C PHE A 111 9.81 -4.72 0.94
N ARG A 112 9.86 -4.38 2.24
CA ARG A 112 9.58 -3.04 2.77
C ARG A 112 10.61 -2.00 2.29
N LEU A 113 11.87 -2.39 2.18
CA LEU A 113 12.95 -1.60 1.57
C LEU A 113 12.82 -1.47 0.04
N ASN A 114 11.80 -2.07 -0.58
CA ASN A 114 11.54 -2.06 -2.02
C ASN A 114 12.68 -2.63 -2.89
N MET A 115 13.62 -3.36 -2.30
CA MET A 115 14.68 -4.09 -3.03
C MET A 115 14.09 -5.22 -3.88
N ALA A 116 12.94 -5.74 -3.47
CA ALA A 116 12.17 -6.74 -4.17
C ALA A 116 10.73 -6.28 -4.43
N PRO A 117 10.09 -6.73 -5.53
CA PRO A 117 8.76 -6.25 -5.87
C PRO A 117 7.62 -6.85 -5.03
N THR A 118 7.81 -8.07 -4.53
CA THR A 118 6.85 -8.87 -3.75
C THR A 118 7.65 -9.66 -2.71
N ILE A 119 6.99 -10.14 -1.65
CA ILE A 119 7.64 -10.97 -0.63
C ILE A 119 8.12 -12.29 -1.25
N VAL A 120 7.36 -12.85 -2.20
CA VAL A 120 7.79 -14.08 -2.91
C VAL A 120 9.10 -13.87 -3.69
N ALA A 121 9.25 -12.70 -4.33
CA ALA A 121 10.50 -12.32 -4.99
C ALA A 121 11.61 -12.02 -3.98
N ALA A 122 11.31 -11.39 -2.84
CA ALA A 122 12.28 -11.16 -1.77
C ALA A 122 12.85 -12.47 -1.23
N ARG A 123 11.98 -13.47 -0.99
CA ARG A 123 12.40 -14.82 -0.59
C ARG A 123 13.34 -15.46 -1.60
N GLN A 124 13.04 -15.31 -2.89
CA GLN A 124 13.91 -15.82 -3.95
C GLN A 124 15.29 -15.13 -3.92
N LEU A 125 15.32 -13.80 -3.74
CA LEU A 125 16.58 -13.06 -3.61
C LEU A 125 17.43 -13.49 -2.42
N ILE A 126 16.78 -13.71 -1.27
CA ILE A 126 17.45 -14.19 -0.07
C ILE A 126 17.95 -15.61 -0.27
N SER A 127 17.10 -16.54 -0.73
CA SER A 127 17.49 -17.95 -0.93
C SER A 127 18.64 -18.13 -1.93
N HIS A 128 18.72 -17.29 -2.97
CA HIS A 128 19.85 -17.28 -3.90
C HIS A 128 21.09 -16.55 -3.37
N GLY A 129 21.02 -15.94 -2.18
CA GLY A 129 22.18 -15.34 -1.51
C GLY A 129 22.54 -13.95 -2.03
N HIS A 130 21.58 -13.19 -2.54
CA HIS A 130 21.80 -11.80 -2.97
C HIS A 130 21.78 -10.80 -1.80
N ILE A 131 21.35 -11.22 -0.61
CA ILE A 131 21.22 -10.36 0.58
C ILE A 131 22.24 -10.78 1.63
N ARG A 132 22.81 -9.79 2.30
CA ARG A 132 23.70 -9.93 3.44
C ARG A 132 23.11 -9.20 4.65
N VAL A 133 23.33 -9.77 5.84
CA VAL A 133 22.98 -9.14 7.12
C VAL A 133 24.27 -9.05 7.92
N ASN A 134 24.63 -7.85 8.39
CA ASN A 134 25.89 -7.58 9.08
C ASN A 134 27.10 -8.15 8.31
N SER A 135 27.13 -7.87 7.00
CA SER A 135 28.13 -8.37 6.03
C SER A 135 28.17 -9.89 5.80
N LYS A 136 27.41 -10.70 6.53
CA LYS A 136 27.34 -12.16 6.36
C LYS A 136 26.22 -12.56 5.39
N LYS A 137 26.46 -13.59 4.57
CA LYS A 137 25.46 -14.14 3.64
C LYS A 137 24.35 -14.84 4.42
N VAL A 138 23.11 -14.39 4.29
CA VAL A 138 21.94 -15.03 4.90
C VAL A 138 21.01 -15.50 3.80
N ASN A 139 20.77 -16.82 3.73
CA ASN A 139 19.90 -17.45 2.74
C ASN A 139 18.54 -17.91 3.31
N ILE A 140 18.28 -17.63 4.60
CA ILE A 140 17.07 -18.02 5.31
C ILE A 140 16.07 -16.86 5.28
N PRO A 141 14.96 -16.95 4.53
CA PRO A 141 14.01 -15.83 4.43
C PRO A 141 13.23 -15.58 5.73
N SER A 142 13.11 -16.59 6.58
CA SER A 142 12.51 -16.51 7.92
C SER A 142 13.45 -16.02 9.01
N TYR A 143 14.66 -15.58 8.65
CA TYR A 143 15.58 -14.96 9.60
C TYR A 143 14.90 -13.77 10.29
N MET A 144 14.98 -13.74 11.63
CA MET A 144 14.45 -12.64 12.43
C MET A 144 15.53 -11.59 12.59
N CYS A 145 15.34 -10.45 11.94
CA CYS A 145 16.25 -9.34 12.08
C CYS A 145 16.03 -8.68 13.44
N LYS A 146 17.13 -8.30 14.08
CA LYS A 146 17.13 -7.53 15.30
C LYS A 146 17.22 -6.04 14.95
N PRO A 147 16.78 -5.16 15.87
CA PRO A 147 17.10 -3.74 15.76
C PRO A 147 18.62 -3.56 15.60
N LYS A 148 19.03 -2.58 14.80
CA LYS A 148 20.43 -2.27 14.45
C LYS A 148 21.10 -3.26 13.48
N ASP A 149 20.42 -4.28 12.98
CA ASP A 149 20.96 -5.11 11.90
C ASP A 149 21.13 -4.29 10.60
N VAL A 150 22.30 -4.40 9.98
CA VAL A 150 22.62 -3.76 8.71
C VAL A 150 22.35 -4.73 7.57
N ILE A 151 21.38 -4.39 6.72
CA ILE A 151 20.99 -5.21 5.56
C ILE A 151 21.63 -4.63 4.30
N SER A 152 22.44 -5.41 3.62
CA SER A 152 23.14 -5.01 2.39
C SER A 152 22.93 -6.01 1.25
N VAL A 153 23.25 -5.58 0.03
CA VAL A 153 23.23 -6.44 -1.17
C VAL A 153 24.60 -7.07 -1.35
N ALA A 154 24.65 -8.31 -1.82
CA ALA A 154 25.91 -8.92 -2.23
C ALA A 154 26.53 -8.12 -3.38
N MET A 155 27.83 -7.81 -3.28
CA MET A 155 28.62 -7.08 -4.28
C MET A 155 28.88 -7.95 -5.52
N LYS A 156 27.81 -8.31 -6.23
CA LYS A 156 27.82 -9.01 -7.51
C LYS A 156 26.95 -8.21 -8.48
N GLU A 157 27.40 -8.02 -9.71
CA GLU A 157 26.69 -7.22 -10.71
C GLU A 157 25.24 -7.67 -10.91
N LYS A 158 24.99 -8.98 -11.00
CA LYS A 158 23.64 -9.55 -11.14
C LYS A 158 22.71 -9.15 -9.98
N SER A 159 23.23 -9.14 -8.75
CA SER A 159 22.49 -8.73 -7.54
C SER A 159 22.15 -7.25 -7.60
N LEU A 160 23.16 -6.42 -7.87
CA LEU A 160 23.03 -4.96 -7.90
C LEU A 160 22.07 -4.51 -9.00
N ARG A 161 22.21 -5.07 -10.21
CA ARG A 161 21.33 -4.77 -11.35
C ARG A 161 19.87 -5.07 -11.02
N LEU A 162 19.60 -6.19 -10.37
CA LEU A 162 18.23 -6.60 -10.03
C LEU A 162 17.63 -5.68 -8.96
N VAL A 163 18.37 -5.35 -7.91
CA VAL A 163 17.91 -4.45 -6.84
C VAL A 163 17.73 -3.02 -7.37
N ASN A 164 18.69 -2.50 -8.13
CA ASN A 164 18.63 -1.16 -8.73
C ASN A 164 17.46 -1.02 -9.71
N LYS A 165 17.15 -2.06 -10.48
CA LYS A 165 15.94 -2.09 -11.33
C LYS A 165 14.66 -1.93 -10.51
N ASN A 166 14.54 -2.63 -9.38
CA ASN A 166 13.35 -2.54 -8.52
C ASN A 166 13.25 -1.19 -7.82
N LEU A 167 14.37 -0.65 -7.32
CA LEU A 167 14.43 0.65 -6.67
C LEU A 167 14.11 1.78 -7.65
N SER A 168 14.69 1.77 -8.85
CA SER A 168 14.38 2.78 -9.87
C SER A 168 12.91 2.76 -10.29
N GLU A 169 12.30 1.58 -10.44
CA GLU A 169 10.85 1.46 -10.70
C GLU A 169 10.01 2.04 -9.55
N TYR A 170 10.45 1.81 -8.30
CA TYR A 170 9.81 2.39 -7.12
C TYR A 170 9.91 3.93 -7.11
N TYR A 171 11.10 4.49 -7.30
CA TYR A 171 11.31 5.94 -7.35
C TYR A 171 10.53 6.60 -8.48
N LYS A 172 10.44 5.98 -9.67
CA LYS A 172 9.60 6.46 -10.78
C LYS A 172 8.13 6.56 -10.36
N ARG A 173 7.60 5.54 -9.68
CA ARG A 173 6.22 5.55 -9.15
C ARG A 173 6.04 6.62 -8.07
N MET A 174 6.97 6.74 -7.13
CA MET A 174 6.90 7.76 -6.07
C MET A 174 6.95 9.17 -6.66
N ARG A 175 7.79 9.41 -7.67
CA ARG A 175 7.84 10.69 -8.39
C ARG A 175 6.51 11.02 -9.05
N PHE A 176 5.84 10.04 -9.65
CA PHE A 176 4.49 10.21 -10.21
C PHE A 176 3.47 10.59 -9.13
N TYR A 177 3.44 9.88 -7.99
CA TYR A 177 2.53 10.18 -6.89
C TYR A 177 2.80 11.55 -6.27
N LYS A 178 4.08 11.91 -6.07
CA LYS A 178 4.49 13.23 -5.58
C LYS A 178 4.00 14.35 -6.51
N LYS A 179 4.27 14.23 -7.82
CA LYS A 179 3.78 15.18 -8.82
C LYS A 179 2.25 15.31 -8.82
N ARG A 180 1.53 14.20 -8.62
CA ARG A 180 0.06 14.21 -8.56
C ARG A 180 -0.46 14.85 -7.26
N LEU A 181 0.14 14.53 -6.12
CA LEU A 181 -0.18 15.13 -4.81
C LEU A 181 0.03 16.64 -4.84
N GLU A 182 1.12 17.11 -5.45
CA GLU A 182 1.41 18.54 -5.60
C GLU A 182 0.33 19.33 -6.36
N LYS A 183 -0.49 18.64 -7.15
CA LYS A 183 -1.63 19.22 -7.88
C LYS A 183 -2.97 19.09 -7.16
N THR A 184 -3.03 18.43 -6.01
CA THR A 184 -4.30 18.28 -5.28
C THR A 184 -4.70 19.58 -4.59
N ILE A 185 -6.02 19.87 -4.51
CA ILE A 185 -6.53 21.07 -3.84
C ILE A 185 -5.95 21.19 -2.42
N ALA A 186 -6.03 20.11 -1.63
CA ALA A 186 -5.58 20.13 -0.24
C ALA A 186 -4.10 20.54 -0.10
N PHE A 187 -3.24 20.04 -1.00
CA PHE A 187 -1.82 20.39 -1.00
C PHE A 187 -1.59 21.84 -1.43
N VAL A 188 -2.33 22.32 -2.43
CA VAL A 188 -2.24 23.70 -2.91
C VAL A 188 -2.65 24.69 -1.81
N LEU A 189 -3.74 24.41 -1.08
CA LEU A 189 -4.17 25.23 0.06
C LEU A 189 -3.12 25.34 1.15
N PHE A 190 -2.54 24.20 1.52
CA PHE A 190 -1.46 24.14 2.50
C PHE A 190 -0.23 24.92 2.00
N LYS A 191 0.16 24.74 0.74
CA LYS A 191 1.36 25.38 0.19
C LYS A 191 1.22 26.89 0.00
N LEU A 192 -0.01 27.39 -0.17
CA LEU A 192 -0.34 28.81 -0.22
C LEU A 192 -0.51 29.44 1.17
N ASN A 193 -0.26 28.70 2.26
CA ASN A 193 -0.44 29.14 3.65
C ASN A 193 -1.86 29.64 3.96
N LEU A 194 -2.88 29.17 3.22
CA LEU A 194 -4.29 29.49 3.49
C LEU A 194 -4.85 28.66 4.64
N VAL A 195 -4.20 27.54 4.92
CA VAL A 195 -4.60 26.55 5.90
C VAL A 195 -3.33 26.06 6.61
N PRO A 196 -3.34 25.91 7.95
CA PRO A 196 -2.16 25.54 8.71
C PRO A 196 -1.71 24.09 8.44
N ASN A 197 -2.65 23.16 8.27
CA ASN A 197 -2.37 21.73 8.11
C ASN A 197 -3.16 21.08 6.96
N MET A 198 -2.66 19.95 6.46
CA MET A 198 -3.37 19.15 5.45
C MET A 198 -4.72 18.61 5.96
N GLY A 199 -4.82 18.30 7.27
CA GLY A 199 -6.06 17.83 7.90
C GLY A 199 -7.17 18.87 7.87
N SER A 200 -6.86 20.12 8.25
CA SER A 200 -7.78 21.25 8.14
C SER A 200 -8.19 21.53 6.70
N ALA A 201 -7.30 21.29 5.72
CA ALA A 201 -7.64 21.45 4.31
C ALA A 201 -8.67 20.41 3.86
N LEU A 202 -8.55 19.16 4.31
CA LEU A 202 -9.53 18.10 4.05
C LEU A 202 -10.89 18.41 4.69
N GLN A 203 -10.90 18.95 5.90
CA GLN A 203 -12.13 19.34 6.60
C GLN A 203 -12.88 20.44 5.86
N LEU A 204 -12.17 21.49 5.40
CA LEU A 204 -12.75 22.57 4.59
C LEU A 204 -13.34 22.07 3.26
N ILE A 205 -12.66 21.13 2.62
CA ILE A 205 -13.15 20.50 1.38
C ILE A 205 -14.43 19.70 1.67
N ASN A 206 -14.46 18.92 2.75
CA ASN A 206 -15.64 18.13 3.11
C ASN A 206 -16.86 19.01 3.45
N GLN A 207 -16.63 20.15 4.11
CA GLN A 207 -17.66 21.16 4.40
C GLN A 207 -18.16 21.87 3.14
N GLY A 208 -17.42 21.82 2.03
CA GLY A 208 -17.79 22.47 0.77
C GLY A 208 -17.63 24.00 0.79
N ALA A 209 -16.81 24.52 1.71
CA ALA A 209 -16.47 25.95 1.83
C ALA A 209 -15.57 26.45 0.68
N LEU A 210 -15.05 25.53 -0.13
CA LEU A 210 -14.16 25.81 -1.25
C LEU A 210 -14.86 25.56 -2.59
N LYS A 211 -14.70 26.53 -3.50
CA LYS A 211 -15.17 26.44 -4.88
C LYS A 211 -13.98 26.45 -5.85
N VAL A 212 -14.07 25.63 -6.89
CA VAL A 212 -13.15 25.63 -8.04
C VAL A 212 -13.95 26.04 -9.26
N ASN A 213 -13.55 27.11 -9.96
CA ASN A 213 -14.28 27.67 -11.11
C ASN A 213 -15.78 27.84 -10.79
N ASN A 214 -16.08 28.43 -9.63
CA ASN A 214 -17.43 28.64 -9.07
C ASN A 214 -18.23 27.37 -8.70
N LYS A 215 -17.70 26.16 -8.92
CA LYS A 215 -18.34 24.89 -8.52
C LYS A 215 -17.83 24.44 -7.15
N ARG A 216 -18.74 24.03 -6.24
CA ARG A 216 -18.37 23.47 -4.93
C ARG A 216 -17.69 22.12 -5.12
N VAL A 217 -16.51 21.95 -4.55
CA VAL A 217 -15.77 20.68 -4.61
C VAL A 217 -15.72 20.05 -3.24
N ARG A 218 -16.29 18.84 -3.11
CA ARG A 218 -16.25 18.02 -1.90
C ARG A 218 -15.29 16.84 -1.99
N THR A 219 -14.64 16.67 -3.14
CA THR A 219 -13.70 15.57 -3.36
C THR A 219 -12.30 15.97 -2.88
N PRO A 220 -11.76 15.33 -1.81
CA PRO A 220 -10.47 15.70 -1.24
C PRO A 220 -9.29 15.48 -2.20
N ASN A 221 -9.43 14.52 -3.12
CA ASN A 221 -8.42 14.18 -4.12
C ASN A 221 -8.64 14.88 -5.47
N TYR A 222 -9.41 15.98 -5.51
CA TYR A 222 -9.55 16.77 -6.74
C TYR A 222 -8.19 17.29 -7.19
N ILE A 223 -7.90 17.13 -8.47
CA ILE A 223 -6.64 17.53 -9.10
C ILE A 223 -6.88 18.86 -9.79
N CYS A 224 -6.19 19.90 -9.33
CA CYS A 224 -6.22 21.22 -9.93
C CYS A 224 -5.46 21.26 -11.25
N ASN A 225 -6.04 21.95 -12.21
CA ASN A 225 -5.38 22.36 -13.43
C ASN A 225 -4.77 23.76 -13.28
N SER A 226 -3.84 24.13 -14.15
CA SER A 226 -3.22 25.46 -14.14
C SER A 226 -4.20 26.60 -14.42
N LYS A 227 -5.30 26.31 -15.13
CA LYS A 227 -6.34 27.28 -15.47
C LYS A 227 -7.38 27.46 -14.37
N ASP A 228 -7.37 26.61 -13.35
CA ASP A 228 -8.40 26.63 -12.30
C ASP A 228 -8.26 27.87 -11.40
N VAL A 229 -9.39 28.42 -10.97
CA VAL A 229 -9.48 29.51 -10.00
C VAL A 229 -10.12 28.97 -8.73
N LEU A 230 -9.40 29.07 -7.61
CA LEU A 230 -9.92 28.71 -6.29
C LEU A 230 -10.63 29.92 -5.69
N SER A 231 -11.82 29.71 -5.13
CA SER A 231 -12.48 30.70 -4.30
C SER A 231 -12.80 30.13 -2.93
N ILE A 232 -12.39 30.85 -1.89
CA ILE A 232 -12.53 30.48 -0.49
C ILE A 232 -13.21 31.64 0.23
N THR A 233 -14.23 31.32 1.01
CA THR A 233 -14.91 32.27 1.88
C THR A 233 -14.19 32.27 3.23
N THR A 234 -13.44 33.33 3.54
CA THR A 234 -12.84 33.54 4.87
C THR A 234 -13.65 34.57 5.65
N ALA A 235 -13.42 34.69 6.96
CA ALA A 235 -14.05 35.73 7.79
C ALA A 235 -13.79 37.16 7.28
N GLN A 236 -12.70 37.37 6.55
CA GLN A 236 -12.30 38.64 5.94
C GLN A 236 -12.88 38.87 4.53
N GLY A 237 -13.71 37.95 4.01
CA GLY A 237 -14.34 38.05 2.69
C GLY A 237 -13.96 36.93 1.71
N LEU A 238 -14.36 37.10 0.45
CA LEU A 238 -14.11 36.11 -0.60
C LEU A 238 -12.70 36.27 -1.19
N ARG A 239 -11.81 35.31 -0.94
CA ARG A 239 -10.48 35.26 -1.58
C ARG A 239 -10.55 34.42 -2.86
N ARG A 240 -10.11 34.99 -4.00
CA ARG A 240 -9.97 34.31 -5.29
C ARG A 240 -8.50 34.18 -5.67
N ILE A 241 -8.08 32.97 -6.05
CA ILE A 241 -6.69 32.65 -6.35
C ILE A 241 -6.63 31.95 -7.70
N LYS A 242 -5.90 32.53 -8.65
CA LYS A 242 -5.61 31.91 -9.94
C LYS A 242 -4.46 30.92 -9.76
N LEU A 243 -4.66 29.66 -10.15
CA LEU A 243 -3.63 28.65 -9.98
C LEU A 243 -2.51 28.71 -11.03
N ALA A 244 -2.68 29.51 -12.09
CA ALA A 244 -1.65 29.73 -13.09
C ALA A 244 -0.35 30.21 -12.43
N ASP A 245 -0.45 31.19 -11.54
CA ASP A 245 0.69 31.82 -10.84
C ASP A 245 1.38 30.86 -9.85
N PHE A 246 0.64 29.87 -9.34
CA PHE A 246 1.16 28.87 -8.43
C PHE A 246 2.00 27.80 -9.13
N PHE A 247 1.59 27.39 -10.34
CA PHE A 247 2.31 26.36 -11.09
C PHE A 247 3.49 26.93 -11.89
N THR A 248 3.46 28.19 -12.32
CA THR A 248 4.57 28.85 -13.03
C THR A 248 5.77 29.12 -12.12
N LYS A 249 5.55 29.57 -10.88
CA LYS A 249 6.62 29.82 -9.88
C LYS A 249 7.44 28.57 -9.46
N LYS A 250 6.99 27.37 -9.81
CA LYS A 250 7.73 26.11 -9.55
C LYS A 250 8.71 25.72 -10.66
N GLY A 251 8.67 26.38 -11.81
CA GLY A 251 9.53 26.06 -12.96
C GLY A 251 10.93 26.69 -12.93
N THR A 252 11.20 27.59 -11.99
CA THR A 252 12.43 28.41 -11.92
C THR A 252 13.35 28.06 -10.73
N LYS A 253 13.30 26.83 -10.23
CA LYS A 253 14.24 26.30 -9.23
C LYS A 253 14.65 24.87 -9.54
#